data_AF-A0AAP0K6Q0-F1
#
_entry.id   AF-A0AAP0K6Q0-F1
#
_cell.length_a   1.000
_cell.length_b   1.000
_cell.length_c   1.000
_cell.angle_alpha   90.00
_cell.angle_beta   90.00
_cell.angle_gamma   90.00
#
_symmetry.space_group_name_H-M   'P 1'
#
loop_
_entity.id
_entity.type
_entity.pdbx_description
1 polymer ?
#
loop_
_entity_poly.entity_id
_entity_poly.type
_entity_poly.pdbx_seq_one_letter_code
_entity_poly.pdbx_strand_id
1 'polypeptide(L)'
;MIESMAEVQTKEQILTLDGRHLGDGSRKLSEYNIKNGSKLHLIQGIMEIVIQTNQGPITVTVESSDTVGRVKEKILEKKGIPVHDQILLFDMAQLMNDKMLLD
;
A
#
# COMPACT_ATOMS: atom_id res chain seq x y z
N MET A 1 -27.16 -22.32 -10.55
CA MET A 1 -27.39 -21.97 -9.14
C MET A 1 -26.09 -21.36 -8.66
N ILE A 2 -26.10 -20.05 -8.40
CA ILE A 2 -24.92 -19.24 -8.09
C ILE A 2 -24.76 -19.28 -6.58
N GLU A 3 -23.58 -19.65 -6.08
CA GLU A 3 -23.18 -19.34 -4.71
C GLU A 3 -21.85 -18.59 -4.74
N SER A 4 -21.99 -17.29 -4.50
CA SER A 4 -21.25 -16.53 -3.49
C SER A 4 -19.76 -16.35 -3.72
N MET A 5 -19.47 -15.18 -4.31
CA MET A 5 -18.21 -14.46 -4.27
C MET A 5 -17.67 -14.42 -2.84
N ALA A 6 -16.59 -15.16 -2.57
CA ALA A 6 -15.68 -14.74 -1.53
C ALA A 6 -14.91 -13.55 -2.10
N GLU A 7 -15.21 -12.34 -1.62
CA GLU A 7 -14.25 -11.25 -1.65
C GLU A 7 -13.02 -11.72 -0.87
N VAL A 8 -12.12 -12.40 -1.57
CA VAL A 8 -10.74 -12.54 -1.13
C VAL A 8 -10.23 -11.11 -1.12
N GLN A 9 -10.20 -10.50 0.06
CA GLN A 9 -9.43 -9.30 0.33
C GLN A 9 -8.01 -9.64 -0.13
N THR A 10 -7.68 -9.26 -1.36
CA THR A 10 -6.38 -9.56 -1.96
C THR A 10 -5.37 -8.81 -1.13
N LYS A 11 -4.74 -9.51 -0.17
CA LYS A 11 -3.48 -9.06 0.40
C LYS A 11 -2.59 -8.79 -0.78
N GLU A 12 -2.32 -7.52 -1.05
CA GLU A 12 -1.58 -7.15 -2.24
C GLU A 12 -0.18 -7.72 -2.14
N GLN A 13 0.11 -8.63 -3.07
CA GLN A 13 1.38 -9.28 -3.20
C GLN A 13 2.14 -8.54 -4.28
N ILE A 14 3.27 -7.95 -3.91
CA ILE A 14 4.16 -7.31 -4.87
C ILE A 14 5.12 -8.39 -5.35
N LEU A 15 5.03 -8.71 -6.63
CA LEU A 15 5.95 -9.62 -7.28
C LEU A 15 7.10 -8.81 -7.88
N THR A 16 8.34 -9.16 -7.53
CA THR A 16 9.52 -8.40 -7.95
C THR A 16 10.49 -9.29 -8.72
N LEU A 17 11.01 -8.78 -9.84
CA LEU A 17 12.07 -9.41 -10.65
C LEU A 17 13.21 -8.40 -10.84
N ASP A 18 14.43 -8.76 -10.44
CA ASP A 18 15.63 -7.90 -10.53
C ASP A 18 15.40 -6.48 -9.95
N GLY A 19 14.64 -6.40 -8.85
CA GLY A 19 14.30 -5.14 -8.19
C GLY A 19 13.16 -4.33 -8.86
N ARG A 20 12.52 -4.85 -9.92
CA ARG A 20 11.36 -4.20 -10.57
C ARG A 20 10.06 -4.86 -10.15
N HIS A 21 9.09 -4.04 -9.75
CA HIS A 21 7.72 -4.49 -9.48
C HIS A 21 7.04 -4.92 -10.78
N LEU A 22 6.45 -6.10 -10.77
CA LEU A 22 5.61 -6.63 -11.82
C LEU A 22 4.17 -6.23 -11.46
N GLY A 23 3.71 -5.12 -12.04
CA GLY A 23 2.43 -4.49 -11.70
C GLY A 23 1.17 -5.21 -12.22
N ASP A 24 0.04 -4.89 -11.57
CA ASP A 24 -1.41 -4.88 -11.93
C ASP A 24 -2.02 -5.96 -12.84
N GLY A 25 -1.26 -6.94 -13.33
CA GLY A 25 -1.77 -8.00 -14.21
C GLY A 25 -1.96 -7.59 -15.68
N SER A 26 -1.61 -6.36 -16.06
CA SER A 26 -1.74 -5.84 -17.42
C SER A 26 -0.74 -6.45 -18.42
N ARG A 27 0.35 -7.04 -17.92
CA ARG A 27 1.43 -7.65 -18.72
C ARG A 27 1.57 -9.13 -18.44
N LYS A 28 1.77 -9.92 -19.51
CA LYS A 28 2.06 -11.36 -19.41
C LYS A 28 3.49 -11.57 -18.91
N LEU A 29 3.72 -12.63 -18.13
CA LEU A 29 5.05 -13.01 -17.64
C LEU A 29 6.10 -13.14 -18.76
N SER A 30 5.68 -13.58 -19.95
CA SER A 30 6.54 -13.68 -21.13
C SER A 30 7.09 -12.33 -21.60
N GLU A 31 6.36 -11.24 -21.39
CA GLU A 31 6.80 -9.87 -21.74
C GLU A 31 7.91 -9.37 -20.81
N TYR A 32 8.04 -9.97 -19.62
CA TYR A 32 9.16 -9.75 -18.70
C TYR A 32 10.30 -10.73 -18.91
N ASN A 33 10.26 -11.55 -19.98
CA ASN A 33 11.22 -12.64 -20.24
C ASN A 33 11.31 -13.67 -19.10
N ILE A 34 10.25 -13.83 -18.31
CA ILE A 34 10.16 -14.85 -17.27
C ILE A 34 9.93 -16.20 -17.94
N LYS A 35 10.75 -17.19 -17.59
CA LYS A 35 10.77 -18.53 -18.17
C LYS A 35 10.59 -19.59 -17.08
N ASN A 36 10.37 -20.83 -17.50
CA ASN A 36 10.41 -21.96 -16.58
C ASN A 36 11.78 -21.99 -15.85
N GLY A 37 11.74 -22.03 -14.52
CA GLY A 37 12.94 -21.97 -13.66
C GLY A 37 13.38 -20.55 -13.26
N SER A 38 12.72 -19.49 -13.75
CA SER A 38 12.96 -18.13 -13.24
C SER A 38 12.58 -18.02 -11.77
N LYS A 39 13.37 -17.26 -11.00
CA LYS A 39 13.13 -16.99 -9.57
C LYS A 39 12.46 -15.63 -9.41
N LEU A 40 11.39 -15.59 -8.62
CA LEU A 40 10.64 -14.36 -8.32
C LEU A 40 10.69 -14.10 -6.83
N HIS A 41 10.81 -12.84 -6.45
CA HIS A 41 10.71 -12.41 -5.06
C HIS A 41 9.26 -12.00 -4.80
N LEU A 42 8.64 -12.66 -3.82
CA LEU A 42 7.33 -12.30 -3.31
C LEU A 42 7.52 -11.38 -2.11
N ILE A 43 7.03 -10.15 -2.22
CA ILE A 43 7.03 -9.17 -1.14
C ILE A 43 5.57 -8.98 -0.72
N GLN A 44 5.29 -9.14 0.57
CA GLN A 44 4.00 -8.73 1.12
C GLN A 44 3.93 -7.20 0.97
N GLY A 45 2.82 -6.63 0.47
CA GLY A 45 2.65 -5.21 0.10
C GLY A 45 2.75 -4.19 1.25
N ILE A 46 3.63 -4.47 2.21
CA ILE A 46 4.04 -3.62 3.31
C ILE A 46 5.05 -2.62 2.77
N MET A 47 4.79 -1.34 3.01
CA MET A 47 5.66 -0.24 2.68
C MET A 47 5.86 0.66 3.90
N GLU A 48 6.96 1.39 3.93
CA GLU A 48 7.22 2.41 4.94
C GLU A 48 7.05 3.79 4.30
N ILE A 49 6.16 4.59 4.87
CA ILE A 49 5.97 5.99 4.47
C ILE A 49 6.51 6.92 5.56
N VAL A 50 7.06 8.05 5.12
CA VAL A 50 7.53 9.11 6.02
C VAL A 50 6.49 10.21 6.08
N ILE A 51 5.99 10.48 7.27
CA ILE A 51 5.05 11.57 7.53
C ILE A 51 5.81 12.69 8.24
N GLN A 52 5.80 13.87 7.65
CA GLN A 52 6.38 15.06 8.26
C GLN A 52 5.39 15.64 9.27
N THR A 53 5.84 15.82 10.51
CA THR A 53 5.03 16.43 11.58
C THR A 53 5.76 17.63 12.19
N ASN A 54 5.05 18.48 12.94
CA ASN A 54 5.64 19.62 13.64
C ASN A 54 6.71 19.21 14.69
N GLN A 55 6.72 17.94 15.09
CA GLN A 55 7.69 17.37 16.03
C GLN A 55 8.83 16.62 15.33
N GLY A 56 8.88 16.67 13.99
CA GLY A 56 9.84 15.94 13.15
C GLY A 56 9.20 14.81 12.33
N PRO A 57 9.98 14.19 11.42
CA PRO A 57 9.52 13.09 10.58
C PRO A 57 9.24 11.82 11.40
N ILE A 58 8.26 11.04 10.96
CA ILE A 58 7.91 9.74 11.53
C ILE A 58 7.78 8.71 10.43
N THR A 59 8.20 7.48 10.71
CA THR A 59 8.00 6.35 9.80
C THR A 59 6.78 5.54 10.25
N VAL A 60 5.85 5.33 9.31
CA VAL A 60 4.66 4.50 9.50
C VAL A 60 4.69 3.35 8.50
N THR A 61 4.55 2.13 9.03
CA THR A 61 4.44 0.92 8.24
C THR A 61 2.97 0.73 7.83
N VAL A 62 2.73 0.73 6.53
CA VAL A 62 1.40 0.67 5.94
C VAL A 62 1.35 -0.47 4.93
N GLU A 63 0.16 -1.03 4.73
CA GLU A 63 -0.11 -1.93 3.62
C GLU A 63 -0.59 -1.10 2.43
N SER A 64 -0.32 -1.55 1.21
CA SER A 64 -0.74 -0.83 0.01
C SER A 64 -2.27 -0.74 -0.12
N SER A 65 -2.99 -1.70 0.48
CA SER A 65 -4.44 -1.69 0.63
C SER A 65 -4.97 -0.82 1.78
N ASP A 66 -4.10 -0.20 2.59
CA ASP A 66 -4.56 0.69 3.67
C ASP A 66 -5.26 1.92 3.08
N THR A 67 -6.38 2.28 3.69
CA THR A 67 -7.04 3.56 3.42
C THR A 67 -6.35 4.68 4.19
N VAL A 68 -6.55 5.93 3.76
CA VAL A 68 -6.09 7.11 4.50
C VAL A 68 -6.60 7.12 5.93
N GLY A 69 -7.83 6.64 6.18
CA GLY A 69 -8.36 6.45 7.53
C GLY A 69 -7.49 5.50 8.38
N ARG A 70 -7.07 4.36 7.83
CA ARG A 70 -6.17 3.40 8.51
C ARG A 70 -4.79 3.99 8.78
N VAL A 71 -4.25 4.79 7.87
CA VAL A 71 -3.00 5.51 8.11
C VAL A 71 -3.14 6.47 9.28
N LYS A 72 -4.25 7.21 9.38
CA LYS A 72 -4.50 8.13 10.50
C LYS A 72 -4.62 7.41 11.84
N GLU A 73 -5.23 6.23 11.88
CA GLU A 73 -5.24 5.37 13.08
C GLU A 73 -3.82 5.00 13.50
N LYS A 74 -2.97 4.55 12.57
CA LYS A 74 -1.56 4.21 12.87
C LYS A 74 -0.75 5.42 13.35
N ILE A 75 -1.05 6.62 12.86
CA ILE A 75 -0.44 7.87 13.35
C ILE A 75 -0.88 8.17 14.78
N LEU A 76 -2.18 7.99 15.10
CA LEU A 76 -2.69 8.14 16.46
C LEU A 76 -1.97 7.18 17.42
N GLU A 77 -1.80 5.91 17.05
CA GLU A 77 -1.09 4.94 17.88
C GLU A 77 0.38 5.32 18.12
N LYS A 78 1.06 5.89 17.12
CA LYS A 78 2.48 6.27 17.21
C LYS A 78 2.75 7.62 17.88
N LYS A 79 1.85 8.59 17.72
CA LYS A 79 2.06 9.99 18.13
C LYS A 79 1.02 10.55 19.08
N GLY A 80 -0.10 9.86 19.28
CA GLY A 80 -1.18 10.33 20.13
C GLY A 80 -2.01 11.48 19.55
N ILE A 81 -1.86 11.78 18.25
CA ILE A 81 -2.62 12.85 17.58
C ILE A 81 -4.01 12.31 17.21
N PRO A 82 -5.12 12.87 17.73
CA PRO A 82 -6.47 12.41 17.40
C PRO A 82 -6.74 12.43 15.89
N VAL A 83 -7.38 11.39 15.35
CA VAL A 83 -7.64 11.23 13.90
C VAL A 83 -8.35 12.43 13.27
N HIS A 84 -9.26 13.08 14.02
CA HIS A 84 -9.99 14.26 13.54
C HIS A 84 -9.12 15.53 13.46
N ASP A 85 -8.02 15.57 14.22
CA ASP A 85 -7.04 16.66 14.18
C ASP A 85 -5.97 16.44 13.10
N GLN A 86 -5.96 15.26 12.46
CA GLN A 86 -4.98 14.92 11.44
C GLN A 86 -5.44 15.37 10.04
N ILE A 87 -4.61 16.21 9.43
CA ILE A 87 -4.71 16.58 8.01
C ILE A 87 -3.47 16.01 7.30
N LEU A 88 -3.69 15.08 6.37
CA LEU A 88 -2.63 14.52 5.54
C LEU A 88 -2.64 15.20 4.17
N LEU A 89 -1.46 15.68 3.78
CA LEU A 89 -1.21 16.36 2.51
C LEU A 89 -0.16 15.56 1.73
N PHE A 90 -0.43 15.27 0.46
CA PHE A 90 0.51 14.65 -0.47
C PHE A 90 0.59 15.49 -1.73
N ASP A 91 1.79 15.91 -2.13
CA ASP A 91 2.04 16.81 -3.26
C ASP A 91 1.10 18.04 -3.27
N MET A 92 0.94 18.64 -2.08
CA MET A 92 0.05 19.80 -1.83
C MET A 92 -1.46 19.52 -2.00
N ALA A 93 -1.87 18.26 -2.22
CA ALA A 93 -3.26 17.83 -2.25
C ALA A 93 -3.67 17.14 -0.94
N GLN A 94 -4.87 17.45 -0.44
CA GLN A 94 -5.41 16.79 0.75
C GLN A 94 -5.87 15.36 0.45
N LEU A 95 -5.46 14.43 1.30
CA LEU A 95 -5.91 13.05 1.26
C LEU A 95 -7.22 12.88 2.02
N MET A 96 -8.24 12.35 1.34
CA MET A 96 -9.54 12.04 1.92
C MET A 96 -9.54 10.64 2.53
N ASN A 97 -10.32 10.41 3.60
CA ASN A 97 -10.26 9.18 4.39
C ASN A 97 -10.55 7.89 3.58
N ASP A 98 -11.39 7.97 2.55
CA ASP A 98 -11.81 6.83 1.73
C ASP A 98 -10.89 6.57 0.53
N LYS A 99 -9.86 7.40 0.32
CA LYS A 99 -8.85 7.12 -0.71
C LYS A 99 -7.93 5.99 -0.24
N MET A 100 -7.67 5.04 -1.14
CA MET A 100 -6.60 4.05 -0.96
C MET A 100 -5.25 4.70 -1.27
N LEU A 101 -4.16 4.19 -0.70
CA LEU A 101 -2.81 4.73 -0.93
C LEU A 101 -2.27 4.45 -2.35
N LEU A 102 -2.87 3.52 -3.08
CA LEU A 102 -2.49 3.14 -4.44
C LEU A 102 -3.38 3.75 -5.55
N ASP A 103 -4.43 4.48 -5.18
CA ASP A 103 -5.38 5.07 -6.14
C ASP A 103 -4.81 6.31 -6.86
#